data_AF-A0A060SJF6-F1
#
_entry.id   AF-A0A060SJF6-F1
#
_cell.length_a   1.000
_cell.length_b   1.000
_cell.length_c   1.000
_cell.angle_alpha   90.00
_cell.angle_beta   90.00
_cell.angle_gamma   90.00
#
_symmetry.space_group_name_H-M   'P 1'
#
loop_
_entity.id
_entity.type
_entity.pdbx_description
1 polymer ?
#
loop_
_entity_poly.entity_id
_entity_poly.type
_entity_poly.pdbx_seq_one_letter_code
_entity_poly.pdbx_strand_id
1 'polypeptide(L)'
;MRSTITSEVLDEWKQLVNANPSAYWGRFHFRHPTFRQLMHTGRYPLKRLSAGPDLTARFIRCITGHAPTGHYRDRFRLRHHESTFCYLHSGRPTYHTREHVLFECDRYTRLFRHSSIEEFLQSLDPFYDIERFLRDNPTALSFADAPPDPSVT
;
A
#
# COMPACT_ATOMS: atom_id res chain seq x y z
N MET A 1 9.76 16.26 33.57
CA MET A 1 8.53 15.47 33.78
C MET A 1 7.92 14.89 32.49
N ARG A 2 7.89 15.57 31.33
CA ARG A 2 7.38 15.01 30.06
C ARG A 2 8.15 13.78 29.51
N SER A 3 9.41 13.61 29.89
CA SER A 3 10.27 12.51 29.42
C SER A 3 9.79 11.13 29.88
N THR A 4 9.41 11.02 31.17
CA THR A 4 9.09 9.74 31.82
C THR A 4 7.77 9.14 31.32
N ILE A 5 6.74 9.98 31.14
CA ILE A 5 5.45 9.56 30.58
C ILE A 5 5.61 9.06 29.14
N THR A 6 6.47 9.73 28.36
CA THR A 6 6.73 9.31 26.98
C THR A 6 7.44 7.97 26.92
N SER A 7 8.41 7.71 27.81
CA SER A 7 9.07 6.41 27.90
C SER A 7 8.13 5.29 28.36
N GLU A 8 7.28 5.55 29.36
CA GLU A 8 6.32 4.58 29.88
C GLU A 8 5.32 4.15 28.80
N VAL A 9 4.74 5.12 28.07
CA VAL A 9 3.81 4.84 26.97
C VAL A 9 4.50 4.07 25.83
N LEU A 10 5.76 4.38 25.53
CA LEU A 10 6.51 3.64 24.51
C LEU A 10 6.80 2.20 24.93
N ASP A 11 7.08 1.96 26.21
CA ASP A 11 7.35 0.62 26.72
C ASP A 11 6.07 -0.22 26.84
N GLU A 12 4.96 0.37 27.28
CA GLU A 12 3.63 -0.25 27.24
C GLU A 12 3.27 -0.64 25.80
N TRP A 13 3.47 0.28 24.85
CA TRP A 13 3.22 0.00 23.44
C TRP A 13 4.09 -1.13 22.91
N LYS A 14 5.40 -1.17 23.24
CA LYS A 14 6.27 -2.29 22.86
C LYS A 14 5.79 -3.62 23.46
N GLN A 15 5.39 -3.64 24.72
CA GLN A 15 4.88 -4.85 25.37
C GLN A 15 3.62 -5.36 24.69
N LEU A 16 2.66 -4.46 24.43
CA LEU A 16 1.41 -4.78 23.74
C LEU A 16 1.64 -5.29 22.32
N VAL A 17 2.57 -4.70 21.58
CA VAL A 17 2.92 -5.20 20.25
C VAL A 17 3.65 -6.55 20.32
N ASN A 18 4.57 -6.73 21.25
CA ASN A 18 5.28 -8.00 21.42
C ASN A 18 4.35 -9.13 21.86
N ALA A 19 3.29 -8.82 22.62
CA ALA A 19 2.29 -9.79 23.07
C ALA A 19 1.40 -10.30 21.93
N ASN A 20 1.13 -9.48 20.91
CA ASN A 20 0.36 -9.89 19.74
C ASN A 20 0.96 -9.31 18.44
N PRO A 21 2.11 -9.84 17.97
CA PRO A 21 2.81 -9.25 16.85
C PRO A 21 1.95 -9.16 15.59
N SER A 22 1.12 -10.18 15.31
CA SER A 22 0.23 -10.23 14.14
C SER A 22 -0.80 -9.10 14.08
N ALA A 23 -1.32 -8.64 15.23
CA ALA A 23 -2.26 -7.52 15.30
C ALA A 23 -1.60 -6.15 14.99
N TYR A 24 -0.28 -6.04 15.11
CA TYR A 24 0.47 -4.77 14.99
C TYR A 24 1.59 -4.80 13.93
N TRP A 25 1.65 -5.86 13.13
CA TRP A 25 2.53 -6.00 11.97
C TRP A 25 2.33 -4.86 10.95
N GLY A 26 3.43 -4.23 10.53
CA GLY A 26 3.42 -3.07 9.63
C GLY A 26 3.54 -1.69 10.30
N ARG A 27 3.59 -1.61 11.64
CA ARG A 27 3.64 -0.33 12.38
C ARG A 27 5.04 0.12 12.81
N PHE A 28 6.09 -0.70 12.60
CA PHE A 28 7.46 -0.41 13.05
C PHE A 28 8.39 0.26 12.04
N HIS A 29 7.90 0.73 10.89
CA HIS A 29 8.78 1.29 9.87
C HIS A 29 8.44 2.75 9.51
N PHE A 30 9.01 3.66 10.30
CA PHE A 30 9.51 4.95 9.84
C PHE A 30 11.02 4.71 9.61
N ARG A 31 11.72 4.96 8.49
CA ARG A 31 11.58 5.77 7.27
C ARG A 31 12.57 5.19 6.25
N HIS A 32 12.25 5.17 4.95
CA HIS A 32 13.29 5.26 3.93
C HIS A 32 13.70 6.73 3.80
N PRO A 33 14.99 7.09 3.64
CA PRO A 33 15.42 8.49 3.50
C PRO A 33 14.70 9.23 2.37
N THR A 34 14.41 8.54 1.27
CA THR A 34 13.64 9.08 0.12
C THR A 34 12.16 9.30 0.42
N PHE A 35 11.61 8.65 1.44
CA PHE A 35 10.26 8.88 1.96
C PHE A 35 10.28 9.73 3.24
N ARG A 36 11.32 10.55 3.45
CA ARG A 36 11.34 11.53 4.54
C ARG A 36 10.09 12.38 4.46
N GLN A 37 9.14 12.02 5.32
CA GLN A 37 8.13 12.86 5.92
C GLN A 37 7.44 13.74 4.88
N LEU A 38 6.26 13.32 4.41
CA LEU A 38 5.26 14.28 3.93
C LEU A 38 5.00 15.23 5.11
N MET A 39 5.81 16.29 5.24
CA MET A 39 5.81 17.21 6.38
C MET A 39 4.50 17.98 6.45
N HIS A 40 3.78 18.02 5.34
CA HIS A 40 2.40 18.43 5.28
C HIS A 40 1.69 17.53 4.26
N THR A 41 0.60 16.87 4.66
CA THR A 41 -0.56 16.68 3.75
C THR A 41 -1.21 18.05 3.53
N GLY A 42 -0.39 19.04 3.17
CA GLY A 42 -0.74 20.41 2.91
C GLY A 42 -1.57 20.41 1.65
N ARG A 43 -2.85 20.09 1.82
CA ARG A 43 -3.94 20.25 0.86
C ARG A 43 -3.83 19.44 -0.44
N TYR A 44 -2.66 19.01 -0.91
CA TYR A 44 -2.49 18.72 -2.34
C TYR A 44 -3.01 17.36 -2.83
N PRO A 45 -2.76 16.21 -2.17
CA PRO A 45 -3.42 14.96 -2.58
C PRO A 45 -4.89 14.93 -2.14
N LEU A 46 -5.17 15.28 -0.88
CA LEU A 46 -6.50 15.13 -0.28
C LEU A 46 -7.54 16.14 -0.80
N LYS A 47 -7.16 17.37 -1.17
CA LYS A 47 -8.12 18.29 -1.82
C LYS A 47 -8.37 17.93 -3.28
N ARG A 48 -7.36 17.37 -3.96
CA ARG A 48 -7.50 16.92 -5.36
C ARG A 48 -8.40 15.69 -5.43
N LEU A 49 -8.18 14.74 -4.53
CA LEU A 49 -9.03 13.60 -4.29
C LEU A 49 -10.32 14.05 -3.58
N SER A 50 -11.11 14.94 -4.18
CA SER A 50 -12.50 15.27 -3.76
C SER A 50 -13.45 14.05 -3.74
N ALA A 51 -12.88 12.86 -3.69
CA ALA A 51 -13.46 11.56 -3.74
C ALA A 51 -13.73 10.99 -2.34
N GLY A 52 -14.60 9.98 -2.31
CA GLY A 52 -14.94 9.26 -1.09
C GLY A 52 -13.74 8.66 -0.36
N PRO A 53 -13.93 8.28 0.92
CA PRO A 53 -12.87 7.77 1.78
C PRO A 53 -12.13 6.56 1.19
N ASP A 54 -12.82 5.70 0.43
CA ASP A 54 -12.24 4.51 -0.17
C ASP A 54 -11.21 4.81 -1.26
N LEU A 55 -11.51 5.75 -2.18
CA LEU A 55 -10.56 6.15 -3.22
C LEU A 55 -9.33 6.78 -2.57
N THR A 56 -9.55 7.66 -1.59
CA THR A 56 -8.48 8.30 -0.83
C THR A 56 -7.58 7.28 -0.14
N ALA A 57 -8.17 6.28 0.54
CA ALA A 57 -7.39 5.24 1.21
C ALA A 57 -6.53 4.43 0.23
N ARG A 58 -7.10 4.01 -0.91
CA ARG A 58 -6.38 3.26 -1.94
C ARG A 58 -5.27 4.10 -2.58
N PHE A 59 -5.52 5.38 -2.82
CA PHE A 59 -4.52 6.32 -3.31
C PHE A 59 -3.33 6.44 -2.35
N ILE A 60 -3.60 6.70 -1.06
CA ILE A 60 -2.55 6.81 -0.04
C ILE A 60 -1.75 5.52 0.06
N ARG A 61 -2.41 4.36 0.05
CA ARG A 61 -1.76 3.05 0.02
C ARG A 61 -0.84 2.88 -1.20
N CYS A 62 -1.27 3.35 -2.36
CA CYS A 62 -0.47 3.32 -3.59
C CYS A 62 0.83 4.12 -3.44
N ILE A 63 0.72 5.41 -3.12
CA ILE A 63 1.88 6.31 -3.10
C ILE A 63 2.84 6.01 -1.95
N THR A 64 2.34 5.48 -0.83
CA THR A 64 3.17 5.12 0.33
C THR A 64 3.68 3.67 0.26
N GLY A 65 3.22 2.87 -0.69
CA GLY A 65 3.55 1.44 -0.76
C GLY A 65 2.98 0.63 0.42
N HIS A 66 1.81 1.01 0.93
CA HIS A 66 1.09 0.33 2.04
C HIS A 66 -0.18 -0.38 1.56
N ALA A 67 -0.32 -0.63 0.26
CA ALA A 67 -1.39 -1.46 -0.26
C ALA A 67 -1.23 -2.91 0.24
N PRO A 68 -2.33 -3.64 0.51
CA PRO A 68 -2.28 -5.01 1.02
C PRO A 68 -1.90 -6.03 -0.07
N THR A 69 -0.81 -5.78 -0.76
CA THR A 69 -0.27 -6.63 -1.82
C THR A 69 0.61 -7.75 -1.25
N GLY A 70 1.03 -8.67 -2.10
CA GLY A 70 2.00 -9.69 -1.72
C GLY A 70 3.32 -9.10 -1.23
N HIS A 71 3.80 -8.04 -1.87
CA HIS A 71 4.99 -7.30 -1.43
C HIS A 71 4.81 -6.63 -0.04
N TYR A 72 3.59 -6.22 0.31
CA TYR A 72 3.32 -5.78 1.67
C TYR A 72 3.34 -6.94 2.66
N ARG A 73 2.70 -8.07 2.31
CA ARG A 73 2.70 -9.27 3.14
C ARG A 73 4.09 -9.82 3.39
N ASP A 74 4.94 -9.86 2.37
CA ASP A 74 6.32 -10.33 2.51
C ASP A 74 7.13 -9.43 3.48
N ARG A 75 6.96 -8.11 3.36
CA ARG A 75 7.65 -7.16 4.25
C ARG A 75 7.13 -7.16 5.69
N PHE A 76 5.83 -7.33 5.88
CA PHE A 76 5.19 -7.07 7.19
C PHE A 76 4.50 -8.28 7.81
N ARG A 77 4.18 -9.32 7.04
CA ARG A 77 3.39 -10.50 7.43
C ARG A 77 4.02 -11.83 7.02
N LEU A 78 5.34 -11.88 6.84
CA LEU A 78 6.10 -13.04 6.34
C LEU A 78 5.74 -14.38 7.02
N ARG A 79 5.28 -14.34 8.28
CA ARG A 79 4.98 -15.53 9.10
C ARG A 79 3.50 -15.95 9.11
N HIS A 80 2.63 -15.31 8.31
CA HIS A 80 1.20 -15.67 8.26
C HIS A 80 0.86 -16.76 7.24
N HIS A 81 1.83 -17.30 6.47
CA HIS A 81 1.57 -18.26 5.38
C HIS A 81 0.55 -17.76 4.34
N GLU A 82 0.25 -16.47 4.34
CA GLU A 82 -0.60 -15.81 3.35
C GLU A 82 0.11 -15.79 1.99
N SER A 83 -0.64 -15.99 0.91
CA SER A 83 -0.04 -15.95 -0.43
C SER A 83 0.52 -14.56 -0.74
N THR A 84 1.62 -14.51 -1.49
CA THR A 84 2.23 -13.26 -1.97
C THR A 84 2.10 -13.07 -3.48
N PHE A 85 1.41 -13.99 -4.16
CA PHE A 85 1.28 -13.99 -5.62
C PHE A 85 -0.10 -13.54 -6.07
N CYS A 86 -0.16 -12.82 -7.19
CA CYS A 86 -1.40 -12.56 -7.90
C CYS A 86 -1.69 -13.77 -8.80
N TYR A 87 -2.93 -14.26 -8.77
CA TYR A 87 -3.40 -15.39 -9.59
C TYR A 87 -4.55 -15.00 -10.53
N LEU A 88 -5.05 -13.76 -10.41
CA LEU A 88 -6.28 -13.30 -11.07
C LEU A 88 -5.99 -12.61 -12.42
N HIS A 89 -4.87 -12.97 -13.05
CA HIS A 89 -4.37 -12.38 -14.29
C HIS A 89 -3.97 -13.51 -15.25
N SER A 90 -3.83 -13.24 -16.55
CA SER A 90 -3.39 -14.28 -17.47
C SER A 90 -1.91 -14.65 -17.27
N GLY A 91 -1.57 -15.90 -17.54
CA GLY A 91 -0.20 -16.40 -17.43
C GLY A 91 0.12 -17.07 -16.10
N ARG A 92 1.40 -17.05 -15.71
CA ARG A 92 1.89 -17.69 -14.49
C ARG A 92 1.64 -16.79 -13.27
N PRO A 93 1.45 -17.35 -12.07
CA PRO A 93 1.37 -16.54 -10.85
C PRO A 93 2.56 -15.59 -10.73
N THR A 94 2.29 -14.30 -10.59
CA THR A 94 3.32 -13.26 -10.49
C THR A 94 3.34 -12.67 -9.10
N TYR A 95 4.52 -12.30 -8.59
CA TYR A 95 4.64 -11.68 -7.28
C TYR A 95 3.83 -10.38 -7.24
N HIS A 96 2.92 -10.27 -6.27
CA HIS A 96 1.95 -9.19 -6.24
C HIS A 96 2.60 -7.92 -5.68
N THR A 97 3.22 -7.14 -6.56
CA THR A 97 3.82 -5.82 -6.27
C THR A 97 2.88 -4.69 -6.64
N ARG A 98 3.22 -3.45 -6.24
CA ARG A 98 2.46 -2.27 -6.69
C ARG A 98 2.66 -2.05 -8.18
N GLU A 99 3.87 -2.29 -8.66
CA GLU A 99 4.30 -2.16 -10.05
C GLU A 99 3.52 -3.14 -10.93
N HIS A 100 3.36 -4.38 -10.47
CA HIS A 100 2.51 -5.38 -11.11
C HIS A 100 1.07 -4.86 -11.26
N VAL A 101 0.48 -4.33 -10.18
CA VAL A 101 -0.88 -3.77 -10.22
C VAL A 101 -0.97 -2.57 -11.16
N LEU A 102 -0.03 -1.64 -11.11
CA LEU A 102 -0.10 -0.39 -11.87
C LEU A 102 0.24 -0.55 -13.35
N PHE A 103 1.13 -1.48 -13.74
CA PHE A 103 1.72 -1.48 -15.09
C PHE A 103 1.61 -2.81 -15.83
N GLU A 104 1.45 -3.94 -15.15
CA GLU A 104 1.63 -5.26 -15.78
C GLU A 104 0.35 -6.11 -15.81
N CYS A 105 -0.37 -6.17 -14.70
CA CYS A 105 -1.47 -7.10 -14.46
C CYS A 105 -2.66 -6.85 -15.39
N ASP A 106 -2.94 -7.74 -16.32
CA ASP A 106 -4.01 -7.59 -17.33
C ASP A 106 -5.43 -7.63 -16.77
N ARG A 107 -5.59 -7.99 -15.49
CA ARG A 107 -6.84 -7.86 -14.74
C ARG A 107 -7.35 -6.42 -14.67
N TYR A 108 -6.45 -5.43 -14.69
CA TYR A 108 -6.81 -4.02 -14.52
C TYR A 108 -6.87 -3.27 -15.84
N THR A 109 -7.86 -2.39 -15.96
CA THR A 109 -7.97 -1.46 -17.09
C THR A 109 -6.96 -0.32 -16.91
N ARG A 110 -6.16 -0.01 -17.94
CA ARG A 110 -5.20 1.10 -17.93
C ARG A 110 -5.44 2.01 -19.13
N LEU A 111 -5.60 3.30 -18.85
CA LEU A 111 -5.79 4.35 -19.86
C LEU A 111 -4.60 5.31 -19.95
N PHE A 112 -3.49 4.99 -19.28
CA PHE A 112 -2.21 5.69 -19.36
C PHE A 112 -1.13 4.76 -19.95
N ARG A 113 -0.08 5.33 -20.54
CA ARG A 113 0.91 4.61 -21.37
C ARG A 113 2.22 4.26 -20.66
N HIS A 114 2.31 4.52 -19.36
CA HIS A 114 3.53 4.27 -18.58
C HIS A 114 3.73 2.77 -18.38
N SER A 115 4.95 2.28 -18.62
CA SER A 115 5.32 0.87 -18.46
C SER A 115 6.15 0.59 -17.21
N SER A 116 6.64 1.63 -16.53
CA SER A 116 7.41 1.53 -15.29
C SER A 116 7.15 2.71 -14.35
N ILE A 117 7.64 2.61 -13.11
CA ILE A 117 7.61 3.73 -12.16
C ILE A 117 8.47 4.88 -12.65
N GLU A 118 9.62 4.60 -13.24
CA GLU A 118 10.56 5.61 -13.71
C GLU A 118 9.94 6.49 -14.80
N GLU A 119 9.27 5.87 -15.78
CA GLU A 119 8.51 6.59 -16.81
C GLU A 119 7.32 7.35 -16.21
N PHE A 120 6.59 6.68 -15.31
CA PHE A 120 5.44 7.26 -14.64
C PHE A 120 5.79 8.53 -13.85
N LEU A 121 6.93 8.54 -13.15
CA LEU A 121 7.41 9.70 -12.39
C LEU A 121 7.88 10.86 -13.28
N GLN A 122 8.12 10.62 -14.57
CA GLN A 122 8.40 11.67 -15.56
C GLN A 122 7.12 12.33 -16.09
N SER A 123 5.93 11.81 -15.77
CA SER A 123 4.65 12.43 -16.13
C SER A 123 4.52 13.84 -15.55
N LEU A 124 3.83 14.73 -16.27
CA LEU A 124 3.50 16.06 -15.78
C LEU A 124 2.62 16.00 -14.52
N ASP A 125 1.78 14.97 -14.41
CA ASP A 125 0.96 14.74 -13.23
C ASP A 125 0.73 13.24 -12.96
N PRO A 126 1.72 12.54 -12.37
CA PRO A 126 1.57 11.12 -12.02
C PRO A 126 0.36 10.88 -11.11
N PHE A 127 0.05 11.81 -10.22
CA PHE A 127 -1.04 11.62 -9.27
C PHE A 127 -2.42 11.58 -9.94
N TYR A 128 -2.62 12.34 -11.03
CA TYR A 128 -3.84 12.24 -11.82
C TYR A 128 -4.01 10.84 -12.44
N ASP A 129 -2.93 10.29 -12.99
CA ASP A 129 -2.94 8.96 -13.62
C ASP A 129 -3.26 7.85 -12.59
N ILE A 130 -2.71 7.92 -11.37
CA ILE A 130 -3.09 7.00 -10.27
C ILE A 130 -4.55 7.18 -9.88
N GLU A 131 -5.04 8.40 -9.72
CA GLU A 131 -6.43 8.63 -9.33
C GLU A 131 -7.38 8.02 -10.38
N ARG A 132 -7.12 8.29 -11.66
CA ARG A 132 -7.91 7.74 -12.77
C ARG A 132 -7.88 6.21 -12.77
N PHE A 133 -6.70 5.60 -12.65
CA PHE A 133 -6.55 4.16 -12.53
C PHE A 133 -7.42 3.57 -11.42
N LEU A 134 -7.41 4.19 -10.25
CA LEU A 134 -8.15 3.70 -9.09
C LEU A 134 -9.67 3.90 -9.22
N ARG A 135 -10.12 4.90 -9.99
CA ARG A 135 -11.53 5.07 -10.35
C ARG A 135 -11.99 3.99 -11.32
N ASP A 136 -11.17 3.69 -12.33
CA ASP A 136 -11.47 2.68 -13.35
C ASP A 136 -11.36 1.24 -12.78
N ASN A 137 -10.61 1.06 -11.70
CA ASN A 137 -10.40 -0.23 -11.03
C ASN A 137 -10.79 -0.15 -9.55
N PRO A 138 -12.08 -0.34 -9.19
CA PRO A 138 -12.58 -0.08 -7.83
C PRO A 138 -11.94 -0.93 -6.73
N THR A 139 -11.49 -2.15 -7.06
CA THR A 139 -10.85 -3.06 -6.09
C THR A 139 -9.35 -2.82 -5.97
N ALA A 140 -8.69 -2.24 -6.98
CA ALA A 140 -7.24 -2.15 -7.04
C ALA A 140 -6.64 -1.52 -5.76
N LEU A 141 -5.65 -2.18 -5.17
CA LEU A 141 -4.95 -1.75 -3.95
C LEU A 141 -5.85 -1.64 -2.69
N SER A 142 -7.01 -2.30 -2.71
CA SER A 142 -7.87 -2.51 -1.55
C SER A 142 -7.62 -3.87 -0.89
N PHE A 143 -8.22 -4.13 0.27
CA PHE A 143 -8.14 -5.45 0.91
C PHE A 143 -8.89 -6.54 0.12
N ALA A 144 -9.91 -6.18 -0.65
CA ALA A 144 -10.62 -7.12 -1.55
C ALA A 144 -9.75 -7.58 -2.73
N ASP A 145 -8.60 -6.93 -2.91
CA ASP A 145 -7.64 -7.19 -3.99
C ASP A 145 -6.35 -7.80 -3.47
N ALA A 146 -6.25 -8.05 -2.17
CA ALA A 146 -5.13 -8.77 -1.58
C ALA A 146 -5.07 -10.19 -2.15
N PRO A 147 -3.88 -10.81 -2.24
CA PRO A 147 -3.81 -12.21 -2.66
C PRO A 147 -4.71 -13.10 -1.78
N PRO A 148 -5.30 -14.16 -2.33
CA PRO A 148 -6.17 -15.04 -1.56
C PRO A 148 -5.40 -15.68 -0.39
N ASP A 149 -6.11 -15.91 0.70
CA ASP A 149 -5.60 -16.71 1.81
C ASP A 149 -5.88 -18.18 1.52
N PRO A 150 -4.87 -19.05 1.39
CA PRO A 150 -5.08 -20.47 1.14
C PRO A 150 -5.77 -21.20 2.30
N SER A 151 -5.91 -20.58 3.48
CA SER A 151 -6.63 -21.16 4.63
C SER A 151 -8.14 -20.89 4.62
N VAL A 152 -8.64 -20.14 3.63
CA VAL A 152 -10.08 -19.82 3.45
C VAL A 152 -10.56 -20.45 2.15
N THR A 153 -10.73 -21.78 2.16
CA THR A 153 -11.50 -22.55 1.18
C THR A 153 -12.39 -23.53 1.91
#